data_AF-A0AAJ0SZ55-F1
#
_entry.id   AF-A0AAJ0SZ55-F1
#
_cell.length_a   1.000
_cell.length_b   1.000
_cell.length_c   1.000
_cell.angle_alpha   90.00
_cell.angle_beta   90.00
_cell.angle_gamma   90.00
#
_symmetry.space_group_name_H-M   'P 1'
#
loop_
_entity.id
_entity.type
_entity.pdbx_description
1 polymer ?
#
loop_
_entity_poly.entity_id
_entity_poly.type
_entity_poly.pdbx_seq_one_letter_code
_entity_poly.pdbx_strand_id
1 'polypeptide(L)'
;MQFDAMARMLTPAPARVQDGESSGEFRLTTPLMVLGQPVNRLQSYDGDSGEDGIDSFTAYFSSASVEQVAALAKMSDPVAGTYTKEVGRHNLDVQQFDGQTTIACSYNLR
;
A
#
# COMPACT_ATOMS: atom_id res chain seq x y z
N MET A 1 6.44 -4.86 16.57
CA MET A 1 6.64 -4.17 15.29
C MET A 1 5.59 -4.68 14.31
N GLN A 2 4.52 -3.91 14.13
CA GLN A 2 3.33 -4.28 13.36
C GLN A 2 3.62 -4.33 11.84
N PHE A 3 4.71 -3.69 11.42
CA PHE A 3 5.31 -3.76 10.09
C PHE A 3 5.75 -5.19 9.69
N ASP A 4 6.23 -5.99 10.66
CA ASP A 4 6.68 -7.37 10.44
C ASP A 4 5.50 -8.29 10.06
N ALA A 5 4.32 -8.04 10.60
CA ALA A 5 3.12 -8.83 10.31
C ALA A 5 2.58 -8.58 8.89
N MET A 6 2.63 -7.34 8.40
CA MET A 6 2.24 -6.99 7.02
C MET A 6 3.32 -7.35 5.99
N ALA A 7 4.60 -7.17 6.31
CA ALA A 7 5.72 -7.66 5.48
C ALA A 7 5.65 -9.19 5.29
N ARG A 8 5.19 -9.94 6.31
CA ARG A 8 4.94 -11.38 6.24
C ARG A 8 3.68 -11.76 5.45
N MET A 9 2.62 -10.95 5.50
CA MET A 9 1.43 -11.16 4.67
C MET A 9 1.70 -10.93 3.18
N LEU A 10 2.67 -10.08 2.85
CA LEU A 10 2.97 -9.70 1.47
C LEU A 10 4.17 -10.43 0.86
N THR A 11 5.02 -11.14 1.62
CA THR A 11 6.13 -11.94 1.05
C THR A 11 6.55 -13.14 1.90
N PRO A 12 6.63 -14.37 1.36
CA PRO A 12 7.62 -15.34 1.81
C PRO A 12 8.98 -14.92 1.23
N ALA A 13 9.91 -14.58 2.12
CA ALA A 13 11.35 -14.29 1.91
C ALA A 13 11.75 -12.81 1.71
N PRO A 14 12.94 -12.41 2.21
CA PRO A 14 13.20 -11.07 2.70
C PRO A 14 13.61 -10.14 1.55
N ALA A 15 12.79 -9.12 1.28
CA ALA A 15 13.29 -7.92 0.66
C ALA A 15 14.31 -7.31 1.62
N ARG A 16 15.62 -7.49 1.33
CA ARG A 16 16.68 -6.77 2.01
C ARG A 16 16.52 -5.29 1.68
N VAL A 17 15.88 -4.55 2.59
CA VAL A 17 15.92 -3.09 2.63
C VAL A 17 17.39 -2.72 2.81
N GLN A 18 18.02 -2.22 1.75
CA GLN A 18 19.33 -1.60 1.84
C GLN A 18 19.11 -0.23 2.48
N ASP A 19 19.67 -0.06 3.67
CA ASP A 19 19.74 1.19 4.42
C ASP A 19 18.42 1.75 5.00
N GLY A 20 18.11 1.33 6.23
CA GLY A 20 17.97 2.22 7.39
C GLY A 20 16.92 3.34 7.43
N GLU A 21 16.09 3.58 6.41
CA GLU A 21 15.04 4.61 6.46
C GLU A 21 13.66 3.97 6.72
N SER A 22 13.02 4.36 7.83
CA SER A 22 11.69 3.88 8.25
C SER A 22 10.58 4.32 7.27
N SER A 23 10.85 5.40 6.53
CA SER A 23 10.00 6.01 5.52
C SER A 23 10.77 6.21 4.22
N GLY A 24 10.09 6.09 3.08
CA GLY A 24 10.74 6.27 1.77
C GLY A 24 10.02 5.58 0.61
N GLU A 25 10.51 5.86 -0.60
CA GLU A 25 10.13 5.12 -1.81
C GLU A 25 11.10 3.96 -2.04
N PHE A 26 10.56 2.76 -2.27
CA PHE A 26 11.33 1.57 -2.54
C PHE A 26 11.01 1.05 -3.94
N ARG A 27 12.07 0.77 -4.71
CA ARG A 27 11.97 0.08 -6.00
C ARG A 27 12.52 -1.33 -5.85
N LEU A 28 11.66 -2.31 -6.07
CA LEU A 28 11.98 -3.72 -5.93
C LEU A 28 12.52 -4.27 -7.24
N THR A 29 13.61 -5.03 -7.16
CA THR A 29 14.15 -5.79 -8.31
C THR A 29 13.41 -7.10 -8.54
N THR A 30 12.73 -7.62 -7.51
CA THR A 30 11.83 -8.76 -7.58
C THR A 30 10.42 -8.29 -7.17
N PRO A 31 9.38 -8.50 -7.99
CA PRO A 31 8.05 -8.02 -7.68
C PRO A 31 7.46 -8.63 -6.40
N LEU A 32 6.81 -7.77 -5.62
CA LEU A 32 5.90 -8.16 -4.56
C LEU A 32 4.54 -8.51 -5.17
N MET A 33 3.89 -9.57 -4.70
CA MET A 33 2.54 -9.91 -5.16
C MET A 33 1.51 -9.30 -4.20
N VAL A 34 0.84 -8.24 -4.63
CA VAL A 34 -0.24 -7.58 -3.88
C VAL A 34 -1.56 -7.90 -4.56
N LEU A 35 -2.49 -8.55 -3.85
CA LEU A 35 -3.76 -9.03 -4.42
C LEU A 35 -3.57 -9.91 -5.68
N GLY A 36 -2.45 -10.65 -5.75
CA GLY A 36 -2.09 -11.45 -6.91
C GLY A 36 -1.60 -10.65 -8.13
N GLN A 37 -1.35 -9.34 -7.98
CA GLN A 37 -0.76 -8.49 -9.02
C GLN A 37 0.68 -8.12 -8.64
N PRO A 38 1.61 -8.07 -9.60
CA PRO A 38 2.99 -7.70 -9.34
C PRO A 38 3.12 -6.19 -9.07
N VAL A 39 3.88 -5.85 -8.05
CA VAL A 39 4.22 -4.49 -7.63
C VAL A 39 5.72 -4.38 -7.43
N ASN A 40 6.32 -3.38 -8.09
CA ASN A 40 7.76 -3.11 -8.02
C ASN A 40 8.10 -1.77 -7.37
N ARG A 41 7.09 -0.95 -7.05
CA ARG A 41 7.27 0.35 -6.41
C ARG A 41 6.36 0.41 -5.20
N LEU A 42 6.98 0.70 -4.06
CA LEU A 42 6.32 0.83 -2.77
C LEU A 42 6.70 2.17 -2.16
N GLN A 43 5.84 2.69 -1.31
CA GLN A 43 6.16 3.79 -0.42
C GLN A 43 5.75 3.39 0.99
N SER A 44 6.64 3.59 1.96
CA SER A 44 6.27 3.58 3.38
C SER A 44 6.38 4.98 3.94
N TYR A 45 5.45 5.31 4.83
CA TYR A 45 5.50 6.51 5.63
C TYR A 45 5.31 6.09 7.09
N ASP A 46 6.28 6.47 7.90
CA ASP A 46 6.27 6.25 9.34
C ASP A 46 5.67 7.49 10.01
N GLY A 47 4.49 7.32 10.59
CA GLY A 47 3.72 8.40 11.19
C GLY A 47 4.43 9.05 12.38
N ASP A 48 5.32 8.32 13.07
CA ASP A 48 6.11 8.87 14.18
C ASP A 48 7.09 9.98 13.74
N SER A 49 7.38 10.05 12.43
CA SER A 49 8.23 11.07 11.82
C SER A 49 7.45 12.17 11.07
N GLY A 50 6.11 12.12 11.11
CA GLY A 50 5.20 12.92 10.28
C GLY A 50 4.35 13.96 11.01
N GLU A 51 3.72 14.87 10.25
CA GLU A 51 2.81 15.91 10.78
C GLU A 51 1.46 15.35 11.26
N ASP A 52 1.04 14.18 10.78
CA ASP A 52 -0.29 13.61 11.01
C ASP A 52 -0.31 12.34 11.90
N GLY A 53 0.86 11.76 12.22
CA GLY A 53 0.96 10.59 13.10
C GLY A 53 0.44 9.29 12.48
N ILE A 54 0.30 9.21 11.15
CA ILE A 54 -0.34 8.08 10.46
C ILE A 54 0.70 7.22 9.76
N ASP A 55 0.87 5.99 10.25
CA ASP A 55 1.58 4.96 9.50
C ASP A 55 0.82 4.63 8.22
N SER A 56 1.51 4.71 7.09
CA SER A 56 0.93 4.30 5.82
C SER A 56 1.90 3.54 4.92
N PHE A 57 1.30 2.70 4.09
CA PHE A 57 1.98 1.93 3.06
C PHE A 57 1.21 2.05 1.76
N THR A 58 1.91 2.36 0.68
CA THR A 58 1.34 2.49 -0.65
C THR A 58 2.05 1.58 -1.63
N ALA A 59 1.29 0.76 -2.33
CA ALA A 59 1.76 -0.07 -3.42
C ALA A 59 1.33 0.52 -4.76
N TYR A 60 2.26 0.61 -5.71
CA TYR A 60 2.05 1.19 -7.04
C TYR A 60 2.03 0.09 -8.10
N PHE A 61 0.87 -0.12 -8.72
CA PHE A 61 0.72 -1.11 -9.78
C PHE A 61 1.27 -0.57 -11.11
N SER A 62 1.95 -1.44 -11.86
CA SER A 62 2.54 -1.06 -13.15
C SER A 62 1.52 -1.06 -14.30
N SER A 63 0.48 -1.89 -14.21
CA SER A 63 -0.47 -2.08 -15.33
C SER A 63 -1.92 -2.31 -14.91
N ALA A 64 -2.20 -2.63 -13.64
CA ALA A 64 -3.55 -2.86 -13.19
C ALA A 64 -4.33 -1.54 -13.11
N SER A 65 -5.59 -1.52 -13.57
CA SER A 65 -6.45 -0.34 -13.42
C SER A 65 -7.00 -0.21 -12.00
N VAL A 66 -7.47 0.99 -11.64
CA VAL A 66 -8.11 1.26 -10.34
C VAL A 66 -9.27 0.30 -10.10
N GLU A 67 -10.12 0.08 -11.10
CA GLU A 67 -11.29 -0.80 -11.01
C GLU A 67 -10.91 -2.26 -10.84
N GLN A 68 -9.84 -2.72 -11.51
CA GLN A 68 -9.33 -4.08 -11.35
C GLN A 68 -8.82 -4.32 -9.93
N VAL A 69 -8.01 -3.40 -9.40
CA VAL A 69 -7.46 -3.49 -8.05
C VAL A 69 -8.59 -3.40 -7.01
N ALA A 70 -9.55 -2.49 -7.18
CA ALA A 70 -10.71 -2.34 -6.31
C ALA A 70 -11.57 -3.61 -6.30
N ALA A 71 -11.84 -4.21 -7.45
CA ALA A 71 -12.57 -5.47 -7.55
C ALA A 71 -11.85 -6.63 -6.83
N LEU A 72 -10.52 -6.75 -7.01
CA LEU A 72 -9.71 -7.73 -6.29
C LEU A 72 -9.72 -7.51 -4.77
N ALA A 73 -9.76 -6.25 -4.33
CA ALA A 73 -9.90 -5.86 -2.93
C ALA A 73 -11.34 -5.99 -2.40
N LYS A 74 -12.30 -6.38 -3.25
CA LYS A 74 -13.73 -6.45 -2.95
C LYS A 74 -14.26 -5.11 -2.43
N MET A 75 -14.00 -4.06 -3.21
CA MET A 75 -14.48 -2.69 -2.99
C MET A 75 -15.47 -2.31 -4.09
N SER A 76 -16.45 -1.49 -3.74
CA SER A 76 -17.51 -1.01 -4.62
C SER A 76 -17.74 0.48 -4.35
N ASP A 77 -18.49 1.14 -5.23
CA ASP A 77 -19.04 2.49 -5.01
C ASP A 77 -17.98 3.56 -4.69
N PRO A 78 -17.08 3.88 -5.64
CA PRO A 78 -16.05 4.88 -5.42
C PRO A 78 -16.66 6.27 -5.21
N VAL A 79 -16.04 7.06 -4.34
CA VAL A 79 -16.35 8.47 -4.15
C VAL A 79 -15.27 9.29 -4.83
N ALA A 80 -15.65 10.11 -5.81
CA ALA A 80 -14.73 10.93 -6.60
C ALA A 80 -13.53 10.13 -7.20
N GLY A 81 -13.78 8.88 -7.62
CA GLY A 81 -12.76 8.02 -8.23
C GLY A 81 -11.85 7.29 -7.25
N THR A 82 -12.05 7.45 -5.93
CA THR A 82 -11.35 6.70 -4.89
C THR A 82 -12.27 5.62 -4.31
N TYR A 83 -11.78 4.39 -4.26
CA TYR A 83 -12.43 3.29 -3.54
C TYR A 83 -11.85 3.20 -2.15
N THR A 84 -12.69 3.29 -1.13
CA THR A 84 -12.25 3.22 0.28
C THR A 84 -12.92 2.04 0.97
N LYS A 85 -12.18 1.34 1.83
CA LYS A 85 -12.68 0.25 2.65
C LYS A 85 -11.98 0.20 3.99
N GLU A 86 -12.76 0.15 5.06
CA GLU A 86 -12.22 -0.10 6.39
C GLU A 86 -11.86 -1.59 6.56
N VAL A 87 -10.68 -1.84 7.10
CA VAL A 87 -10.17 -3.17 7.47
C VAL A 87 -9.59 -3.10 8.88
N GLY A 88 -10.41 -3.45 9.86
CA GLY A 88 -10.04 -3.32 11.27
C GLY A 88 -9.95 -1.83 11.65
N ARG A 89 -8.75 -1.37 12.01
CA ARG A 89 -8.46 0.05 12.33
C ARG A 89 -7.73 0.78 11.20
N HIS A 90 -7.75 0.19 10.01
CA HIS A 90 -7.06 0.72 8.85
C HIS A 90 -8.05 1.08 7.76
N ASN A 91 -7.75 2.12 7.00
CA ASN A 91 -8.41 2.40 5.75
C ASN A 91 -7.54 1.89 4.60
N LEU A 92 -8.16 1.14 3.71
CA LEU A 92 -7.61 0.80 2.42
C LEU A 92 -8.21 1.73 1.36
N ASP A 93 -7.35 2.39 0.61
CA ASP A 93 -7.74 3.32 -0.45
C ASP A 93 -7.13 2.87 -1.78
N VAL A 94 -7.97 2.72 -2.81
CA VAL A 94 -7.54 2.43 -4.18
C VAL A 94 -7.89 3.62 -5.07
N GLN A 95 -6.88 4.21 -5.68
CA GLN A 95 -7.05 5.41 -6.52
C GLN A 95 -5.94 5.52 -7.58
N GLN A 96 -6.11 6.44 -8.52
CA GLN A 96 -5.05 6.84 -9.43
C GLN A 96 -4.21 7.95 -8.78
N PHE A 97 -2.90 7.75 -8.74
CA PHE A 97 -1.94 8.73 -8.23
C PHE A 97 -0.69 8.72 -9.12
N ASP A 98 -0.26 9.91 -9.56
CA ASP A 98 0.90 10.08 -10.45
C ASP A 98 0.83 9.18 -11.71
N GLY A 99 -0.36 9.08 -12.30
CA GLY A 99 -0.62 8.24 -13.48
C GLY A 99 -0.65 6.73 -13.23
N GLN A 100 -0.36 6.26 -12.01
CA GLN A 100 -0.38 4.85 -11.63
C GLN A 100 -1.58 4.52 -10.75
N THR A 101 -2.05 3.28 -10.81
CA THR A 101 -3.00 2.77 -9.80
C THR A 101 -2.24 2.50 -8.51
N THR A 102 -2.82 2.91 -7.39
CA THR A 102 -2.26 2.68 -6.06
C THR A 102 -3.27 1.95 -5.19
N ILE A 103 -2.76 1.14 -4.26
CA ILE A 103 -3.49 0.75 -3.05
C ILE A 103 -2.70 1.22 -1.84
N ALA A 104 -3.31 2.07 -1.03
CA ALA A 104 -2.75 2.57 0.21
C ALA A 104 -3.45 1.90 1.40
N CYS A 105 -2.69 1.61 2.44
CA CYS A 105 -3.19 1.23 3.74
C CYS A 105 -2.72 2.29 4.73
N SER A 106 -3.65 2.97 5.38
CA SER A 106 -3.37 3.97 6.41
C SER A 106 -4.04 3.57 7.72
N TYR A 107 -3.37 3.81 8.85
CA TYR A 107 -4.01 3.63 10.16
C TYR A 107 -4.87 4.85 10.47
N ASN A 108 -6.19 4.66 10.54
CA ASN A 108 -7.09 5.74 10.91
C ASN A 108 -7.52 5.56 12.37
N LEU A 109 -7.18 6.52 13.22
CA LEU A 109 -7.53 6.55 14.65
C LEU A 109 -8.95 7.06 14.93
N ARG A 110 -9.78 7.28 13.90
CA ARG A 110 -11.17 7.72 14.11
C ARG A 110 -12.00 6.74 14.91
#